data_AF-A0A7C2GX95-F1
#
_entry.id   AF-A0A7C2GX95-F1
#
_cell.length_a   1.000
_cell.length_b   1.000
_cell.length_c   1.000
_cell.angle_alpha   90.00
_cell.angle_beta   90.00
_cell.angle_gamma   90.00
#
_symmetry.space_group_name_H-M   'P 1'
#
loop_
_entity.id
_entity.type
_entity.pdbx_description
1 polymer ?
#
loop_
_entity_poly.entity_id
_entity_poly.type
_entity_poly.pdbx_seq_one_letter_code
_entity_poly.pdbx_strand_id
1 'polypeptide(L)'
;MSQITEQQTYSPKTGGKPAAQMSLQEFAETIRSLAEDIGQISEMSSEEKLLVAEFFKSFLKLMQPLASSIPVSIEILPAEIGNIKKAYVDPTGHIALIHEDERMELRNLADEQNRDLMILVVQNVMPKFKILTSEQKTKIENRVQFLSTVTKEIQRVSDTMATLYSAAQK
;
A
#
# COMPACT_ATOMS: atom_id res chain seq x y z
N MET A 1 -19.07 83.42 -19.04
CA MET A 1 -18.72 82.13 -19.64
C MET A 1 -18.47 81.15 -18.52
N SER A 2 -19.43 80.26 -18.35
CA SER A 2 -19.47 79.20 -17.35
C SER A 2 -18.59 78.03 -17.80
N GLN A 3 -17.76 77.49 -16.91
CA GLN A 3 -17.40 76.08 -16.96
C GLN A 3 -17.43 75.53 -15.53
N ILE A 4 -18.46 74.71 -15.32
CA ILE A 4 -18.72 73.87 -14.17
C ILE A 4 -17.86 72.63 -14.39
N THR A 5 -16.99 72.28 -13.44
CA THR A 5 -16.30 70.99 -13.43
C THR A 5 -16.95 70.12 -12.36
N GLU A 6 -17.49 69.01 -12.84
CA GLU A 6 -18.34 68.06 -12.14
C GLU A 6 -17.63 67.43 -10.93
N GLN A 7 -18.28 67.52 -9.77
CA GLN A 7 -18.01 66.64 -8.64
C GLN A 7 -18.57 65.25 -8.98
N GLN A 8 -17.69 64.32 -9.34
CA GLN A 8 -18.04 62.90 -9.37
C GLN A 8 -18.25 62.41 -7.94
N THR A 9 -19.52 62.32 -7.56
CA THR A 9 -19.99 61.58 -6.39
C THR A 9 -19.70 60.10 -6.57
N TYR A 10 -18.71 59.56 -5.85
CA TYR A 10 -18.55 58.14 -5.65
C TYR A 10 -19.70 57.64 -4.75
N SER A 11 -20.72 57.02 -5.35
CA SER A 11 -21.69 56.20 -4.62
C SER A 11 -21.04 54.86 -4.25
N PRO A 12 -20.95 54.47 -2.97
CA PRO A 12 -20.58 53.12 -2.62
C PRO A 12 -21.79 52.20 -2.90
N LYS A 13 -21.72 51.39 -3.96
CA LYS A 13 -22.64 50.25 -4.14
C LYS A 13 -22.23 49.14 -3.18
N THR A 14 -22.56 49.27 -1.90
CA THR A 14 -22.60 48.16 -0.95
C THR A 14 -23.91 47.41 -1.15
N GLY A 15 -23.88 46.41 -2.02
CA GLY A 15 -24.96 45.46 -2.26
C GLY A 15 -24.56 44.02 -1.96
N GLY A 16 -23.62 43.79 -1.05
CA GLY A 16 -23.43 42.47 -0.45
C GLY A 16 -24.56 42.25 0.54
N LYS A 17 -25.41 41.24 0.33
CA LYS A 17 -26.31 40.75 1.38
C LYS A 17 -25.47 40.55 2.65
N PRO A 18 -25.90 41.03 3.83
CA PRO A 18 -25.23 40.66 5.07
C PRO A 18 -25.22 39.13 5.11
N ALA A 19 -24.04 38.54 5.29
CA ALA A 19 -23.96 37.12 5.62
C ALA A 19 -24.87 36.93 6.83
N ALA A 20 -25.90 36.08 6.69
CA ALA A 20 -26.84 35.83 7.76
C ALA A 20 -26.03 35.42 8.99
N GLN A 21 -26.08 36.25 10.03
CA GLN A 21 -25.32 36.04 11.24
C GLN A 21 -26.00 34.88 11.96
N MET A 22 -25.28 33.77 12.09
CA MET A 22 -25.71 32.59 12.83
C MET A 22 -26.19 33.00 14.24
N SER A 23 -27.35 32.48 14.64
CA SER A 23 -27.86 32.68 15.99
C SER A 23 -27.00 31.98 17.04
N LEU A 24 -27.10 32.40 18.31
CA LEU A 24 -26.35 31.76 19.40
C LEU A 24 -26.67 30.27 19.55
N GLN A 25 -27.93 29.88 19.31
CA GLN A 25 -28.38 28.51 19.37
C GLN A 25 -27.77 27.67 18.24
N GLU A 26 -27.84 28.14 17.00
CA GLU A 26 -27.21 27.46 15.85
C GLU A 26 -25.69 27.35 16.02
N PHE A 27 -25.06 28.37 16.61
CA PHE A 27 -23.64 28.34 16.94
C PHE A 27 -23.31 27.26 17.99
N ALA A 28 -24.11 27.17 19.06
CA ALA A 28 -23.93 26.15 20.08
C ALA A 28 -24.16 24.73 19.54
N GLU A 29 -25.13 24.54 18.66
CA GLU A 29 -25.39 23.26 17.97
C GLU A 29 -24.23 22.88 17.05
N THR A 30 -23.69 23.84 16.29
CA THR A 30 -22.53 23.63 15.42
C THR A 30 -21.31 23.16 16.21
N ILE A 31 -21.03 23.78 17.37
CA ILE A 31 -19.92 23.36 18.25
C ILE A 31 -20.16 21.95 18.80
N ARG A 32 -21.40 21.61 19.16
CA ARG A 32 -21.72 20.27 19.67
C ARG A 32 -21.52 19.20 18.60
N SER A 33 -22.02 19.44 17.38
CA SER A 33 -21.80 18.55 16.23
C SER A 33 -20.30 18.39 15.94
N LEU A 34 -19.53 19.48 15.97
CA LEU A 34 -18.09 19.42 15.78
C LEU A 34 -17.39 18.58 16.85
N ALA A 35 -17.80 18.70 18.12
CA ALA A 35 -17.25 17.90 19.20
C ALA A 35 -17.57 16.40 19.04
N GLU A 36 -18.77 16.08 18.55
CA GLU A 36 -19.17 14.70 18.21
C GLU A 36 -18.31 14.15 17.06
N ASP A 37 -18.13 14.91 15.98
CA ASP A 37 -17.30 14.53 14.83
C ASP A 37 -15.84 14.30 15.24
N ILE A 38 -15.27 15.18 16.07
CA ILE A 38 -13.91 15.01 16.62
C ILE A 38 -13.80 13.72 17.43
N GLY A 39 -14.81 13.39 18.24
CA GLY A 39 -14.88 12.15 18.99
C GLY A 39 -14.85 10.92 18.08
N GLN A 40 -15.67 10.92 17.03
CA GLN A 40 -15.73 9.84 16.04
C GLN A 40 -14.43 9.71 15.26
N ILE A 41 -13.82 10.82 14.83
CA ILE A 41 -12.51 10.81 14.15
C ILE A 41 -11.46 10.16 15.03
N SER A 42 -11.41 10.52 16.32
CA SER A 42 -10.44 9.93 17.26
C SER A 42 -10.61 8.42 17.42
N GLU A 43 -11.85 7.93 17.44
CA GLU A 43 -12.14 6.49 17.50
C GLU A 43 -11.70 5.79 16.22
N MET A 44 -12.09 6.31 15.06
CA MET A 44 -11.73 5.74 13.75
C MET A 44 -10.23 5.74 13.50
N SER A 45 -9.50 6.81 13.86
CA SER A 45 -8.04 6.86 13.75
C SER A 45 -7.35 5.80 14.63
N SER A 46 -7.91 5.54 15.81
CA SER A 46 -7.40 4.49 16.71
C SER A 46 -7.64 3.10 16.12
N GLU A 47 -8.82 2.87 15.55
CA GLU A 47 -9.15 1.63 14.85
C GLU A 47 -8.26 1.41 13.62
N GLU A 48 -8.09 2.42 12.76
CA GLU A 48 -7.24 2.36 11.58
C GLU A 48 -5.80 1.95 11.95
N LYS A 49 -5.25 2.54 13.02
CA LYS A 49 -3.90 2.21 13.49
C LYS A 49 -3.75 0.74 13.86
N LEU A 50 -4.76 0.15 14.52
CA LEU A 50 -4.77 -1.27 14.86
C LEU A 50 -4.87 -2.15 13.61
N LEU A 51 -5.77 -1.78 12.67
CA LEU A 51 -5.96 -2.49 11.41
C LEU A 51 -4.68 -2.50 10.57
N VAL A 52 -3.98 -1.37 10.46
CA VAL A 52 -2.74 -1.31 9.70
C VAL A 52 -1.63 -2.14 10.35
N ALA A 53 -1.53 -2.14 11.67
CA ALA A 53 -0.56 -2.98 12.38
C ALA A 53 -0.79 -4.47 12.11
N GLU A 54 -2.03 -4.95 12.22
CA GLU A 54 -2.35 -6.36 11.92
C GLU A 54 -2.23 -6.70 10.43
N PHE A 55 -2.56 -5.74 9.54
CA PHE A 55 -2.35 -5.88 8.11
C PHE A 55 -0.87 -6.14 7.80
N PHE A 56 0.05 -5.27 8.22
CA PHE A 56 1.48 -5.46 7.93
C PHE A 56 2.04 -6.70 8.60
N LYS A 57 1.66 -6.98 9.85
CA LYS A 57 2.07 -8.22 10.54
C LYS A 57 1.69 -9.47 9.75
N SER A 58 0.53 -9.47 9.08
CA SER A 58 0.05 -10.60 8.27
C SER A 58 0.68 -10.60 6.88
N PHE A 59 0.67 -9.46 6.20
CA PHE A 59 1.14 -9.29 4.84
C PHE A 59 2.65 -9.58 4.70
N LEU A 60 3.46 -9.07 5.62
CA LEU A 60 4.91 -9.28 5.57
C LEU A 60 5.32 -10.75 5.76
N LYS A 61 4.59 -11.49 6.62
CA LYS A 61 4.78 -12.94 6.78
C LYS A 61 4.50 -13.70 5.48
N LEU A 62 3.51 -13.24 4.71
CA LEU A 62 3.19 -13.83 3.42
C LEU A 62 4.26 -13.49 2.37
N MET A 63 4.81 -12.27 2.39
CA MET A 63 5.83 -11.85 1.43
C MET A 63 7.19 -12.52 1.61
N GLN A 64 7.67 -12.65 2.85
CA GLN A 64 9.02 -13.14 3.17
C GLN A 64 9.47 -14.41 2.41
N PRO A 65 8.66 -15.48 2.27
CA PRO A 65 9.09 -16.69 1.57
C PRO A 65 9.06 -16.58 0.03
N LEU A 66 8.44 -15.54 -0.53
CA LEU A 66 8.14 -15.45 -1.97
C LEU A 66 9.03 -14.47 -2.73
N ALA A 67 9.37 -13.32 -2.15
CA ALA A 67 10.18 -12.32 -2.83
C ALA A 67 10.95 -11.44 -1.84
N SER A 68 12.13 -10.97 -2.25
CA SER A 68 12.91 -9.95 -1.50
C SER A 68 12.36 -8.54 -1.69
N SER A 69 11.59 -8.30 -2.77
CA SER A 69 10.83 -7.08 -3.00
C SER A 69 9.79 -7.31 -4.10
N ILE A 70 8.78 -6.44 -4.17
CA ILE A 70 7.78 -6.43 -5.23
C ILE A 70 7.78 -5.06 -5.91
N PRO A 71 7.92 -4.97 -7.24
CA PRO A 71 7.91 -3.68 -7.93
C PRO A 71 6.54 -3.02 -7.81
N VAL A 72 6.54 -1.71 -7.59
CA VAL A 72 5.36 -0.85 -7.60
C VAL A 72 5.32 -0.08 -8.91
N SER A 73 4.14 0.01 -9.52
CA SER A 73 3.92 0.82 -10.72
C SER A 73 4.10 2.30 -10.39
N ILE A 74 4.94 3.03 -11.12
CA ILE A 74 5.21 4.44 -10.82
C ILE A 74 4.00 5.35 -11.14
N GLU A 75 3.12 4.89 -12.03
CA GLU A 75 1.93 5.62 -12.49
C GLU A 75 0.86 5.78 -11.42
N ILE A 76 0.92 4.98 -10.35
CA ILE A 76 0.01 5.07 -9.20
C ILE A 76 0.54 5.98 -8.10
N LEU A 77 1.78 6.47 -8.21
CA LEU A 77 2.40 7.29 -7.18
C LEU A 77 1.91 8.74 -7.29
N PRO A 78 1.60 9.40 -6.16
CA PRO A 78 1.25 10.81 -6.15
C PRO A 78 2.35 11.70 -6.75
N ALA A 79 1.96 12.71 -7.51
CA ALA A 79 2.90 13.60 -8.21
C ALA A 79 3.80 14.39 -7.24
N GLU A 80 3.34 14.61 -6.01
CA GLU A 80 4.03 15.32 -4.95
C GLU A 80 5.28 14.57 -4.45
N ILE A 81 5.38 13.27 -4.73
CA ILE A 81 6.57 12.45 -4.43
C ILE A 81 7.73 12.77 -5.40
N GLY A 82 7.45 13.43 -6.52
CA GLY A 82 8.43 13.85 -7.52
C GLY A 82 8.70 12.79 -8.59
N ASN A 83 9.76 12.99 -9.37
CA ASN A 83 10.08 12.13 -10.50
C ASN A 83 10.70 10.79 -10.03
N ILE A 84 9.86 9.76 -9.93
CA ILE A 84 10.26 8.41 -9.57
C ILE A 84 10.56 7.58 -10.81
N LYS A 85 11.79 7.04 -10.86
CA LYS A 85 12.25 6.12 -11.90
C LYS A 85 11.80 4.69 -11.62
N LYS A 86 11.88 4.26 -10.35
CA LYS A 86 11.49 2.90 -9.90
C LYS A 86 10.98 2.93 -8.47
N ALA A 87 10.08 2.01 -8.16
CA ALA A 87 9.59 1.83 -6.79
C ALA A 87 9.44 0.33 -6.46
N TYR A 88 9.73 -0.03 -5.21
CA TYR A 88 9.67 -1.41 -4.73
C TYR A 88 9.18 -1.45 -3.28
N VAL A 89 8.33 -2.42 -2.94
CA VAL A 89 8.01 -2.74 -1.53
C VAL A 89 8.84 -3.92 -1.08
N ASP A 90 9.41 -3.83 0.10
CA ASP A 90 10.14 -4.94 0.72
C ASP A 90 9.31 -5.68 1.79
N PRO A 91 9.72 -6.91 2.18
CA PRO A 91 9.09 -7.68 3.26
C PRO A 91 9.23 -7.09 4.67
N THR A 92 9.72 -5.87 4.81
CA THR A 92 9.74 -5.13 6.09
C THR A 92 8.67 -4.05 6.16
N GLY A 93 7.92 -3.83 5.07
CA GLY A 93 6.83 -2.85 5.02
C GLY A 93 7.27 -1.47 4.53
N HIS A 94 8.47 -1.37 3.99
CA HIS A 94 8.96 -0.12 3.40
C HIS A 94 8.73 -0.10 1.89
N ILE A 95 8.46 1.09 1.37
CA ILE A 95 8.61 1.39 -0.05
C ILE A 95 9.95 2.09 -0.28
N ALA A 96 10.77 1.50 -1.14
CA ALA A 96 11.96 2.10 -1.71
C ALA A 96 11.57 2.86 -2.99
N LEU A 97 11.84 4.15 -3.02
CA LEU A 97 11.62 5.06 -4.13
C LEU A 97 12.98 5.45 -4.71
N ILE A 98 13.20 5.15 -5.98
CA ILE A 98 14.42 5.50 -6.71
C ILE A 98 14.06 6.61 -7.67
N HIS A 99 14.63 7.79 -7.44
CA HIS A 99 14.40 8.98 -8.26
C HIS A 99 15.23 8.95 -9.56
N GLU A 100 14.91 9.82 -10.51
CA GLU A 100 15.67 9.95 -11.76
C GLU A 100 17.13 10.38 -11.55
N ASP A 101 17.41 11.10 -10.47
CA ASP A 101 18.75 11.52 -10.04
C ASP A 101 19.52 10.40 -9.28
N GLU A 102 18.99 9.17 -9.29
CA GLU A 102 19.49 7.98 -8.59
C GLU A 102 19.44 8.09 -7.04
N ARG A 103 18.83 9.14 -6.48
CA ARG A 103 18.57 9.20 -5.03
C ARG A 103 17.58 8.12 -4.65
N MET A 104 17.90 7.41 -3.57
CA MET A 104 17.01 6.44 -2.94
C MET A 104 16.36 7.07 -1.71
N GLU A 105 15.05 6.93 -1.62
CA GLU A 105 14.26 7.31 -0.46
C GLU A 105 13.50 6.07 0.05
N LEU A 106 13.51 5.86 1.36
CA LEU A 106 12.81 4.75 1.99
C LEU A 106 11.70 5.31 2.88
N ARG A 107 10.46 4.89 2.65
CA ARG A 107 9.31 5.28 3.49
C ARG A 107 8.69 4.05 4.11
N ASN A 108 8.41 4.10 5.41
CA ASN A 108 7.65 3.06 6.09
C ASN A 108 6.16 3.25 5.78
N LEU A 109 5.55 2.28 5.10
CA LEU A 109 4.12 2.34 4.74
C LEU A 109 3.19 2.15 5.95
N ALA A 110 3.71 1.66 7.08
CA ALA A 110 2.95 1.54 8.32
C ALA A 110 2.83 2.89 9.08
N ASP A 111 3.59 3.92 8.69
CA ASP A 111 3.49 5.24 9.29
C ASP A 111 2.19 5.94 8.90
N GLU A 112 1.63 6.70 9.83
CA GLU A 112 0.34 7.40 9.67
C GLU A 112 0.34 8.43 8.52
N GLN A 113 1.45 9.16 8.36
CA GLN A 113 1.63 10.11 7.25
C GLN A 113 1.66 9.45 5.86
N ASN A 114 1.79 8.11 5.79
CA ASN A 114 1.88 7.35 4.54
C ASN A 114 0.62 6.52 4.27
N ARG A 115 -0.50 6.71 4.98
CA ARG A 115 -1.72 5.88 4.85
C ARG A 115 -2.29 5.86 3.43
N ASP A 116 -2.43 7.01 2.79
CA ASP A 116 -2.94 7.08 1.42
C ASP A 116 -1.99 6.37 0.43
N LEU A 117 -0.68 6.61 0.58
CA LEU A 117 0.34 5.94 -0.21
C LEU A 117 0.30 4.42 0.00
N MET A 118 0.15 3.97 1.25
CA MET A 118 0.00 2.56 1.60
C MET A 118 -1.18 1.93 0.86
N ILE A 119 -2.36 2.56 0.86
CA ILE A 119 -3.53 2.02 0.17
C ILE A 119 -3.24 1.81 -1.32
N LEU A 120 -2.71 2.83 -2.00
CA LEU A 120 -2.37 2.77 -3.42
C LEU A 120 -1.37 1.65 -3.72
N VAL A 121 -0.31 1.58 -2.92
CA VAL A 121 0.76 0.60 -3.08
C VAL A 121 0.25 -0.82 -2.84
N VAL A 122 -0.53 -1.05 -1.78
CA VAL A 122 -1.11 -2.37 -1.48
C VAL A 122 -2.04 -2.83 -2.60
N GLN A 123 -2.90 -1.94 -3.11
CA GLN A 123 -3.80 -2.25 -4.23
C GLN A 123 -3.01 -2.67 -5.49
N ASN A 124 -1.87 -2.04 -5.75
CA ASN A 124 -1.00 -2.39 -6.87
C ASN A 124 -0.21 -3.70 -6.65
N VAL A 125 0.19 -3.97 -5.41
CA VAL A 125 1.04 -5.11 -5.05
C VAL A 125 0.24 -6.42 -4.93
N MET A 126 -0.99 -6.38 -4.40
CA MET A 126 -1.76 -7.61 -4.14
C MET A 126 -1.98 -8.51 -5.36
N PRO A 127 -2.29 -7.99 -6.57
CA PRO A 127 -2.36 -8.81 -7.78
C PRO A 127 -1.01 -9.46 -8.14
N LYS A 128 0.10 -8.73 -8.00
CA LYS A 128 1.45 -9.24 -8.26
C LYS A 128 1.82 -10.34 -7.27
N PHE A 129 1.42 -10.16 -6.02
CA PHE A 129 1.60 -11.14 -4.97
C PHE A 129 0.85 -12.47 -5.24
N LYS A 130 -0.37 -12.40 -5.79
CA LYS A 130 -1.12 -13.58 -6.24
C LYS A 130 -0.38 -14.35 -7.34
N ILE A 131 0.23 -13.64 -8.29
CA ILE A 131 1.02 -14.24 -9.37
C ILE A 131 2.23 -14.98 -8.77
N LEU A 132 3.01 -14.32 -7.91
CA LEU A 132 4.18 -14.92 -7.24
C LEU A 132 3.81 -16.19 -6.45
N THR A 133 2.67 -16.18 -5.76
CA THR A 133 2.17 -17.36 -5.04
C THR A 133 1.88 -18.52 -5.99
N SER A 134 1.25 -18.24 -7.15
CA SER A 134 0.96 -19.26 -8.16
C SER A 134 2.24 -19.83 -8.78
N GLU A 135 3.21 -18.98 -9.10
CA GLU A 135 4.49 -19.40 -9.66
C GLU A 135 5.27 -20.28 -8.69
N GLN A 136 5.29 -19.91 -7.40
CA GLN A 136 5.93 -20.70 -6.37
C GLN A 136 5.26 -22.06 -6.19
N LYS A 137 3.92 -22.11 -6.23
CA LYS A 137 3.17 -23.37 -6.21
C LYS A 137 3.62 -24.29 -7.36
N THR A 138 3.58 -23.80 -8.60
CA THR A 138 3.99 -24.58 -9.77
C THR A 138 5.45 -25.05 -9.69
N LYS A 139 6.35 -24.19 -9.20
CA LYS A 139 7.76 -24.55 -8.97
C LYS A 139 7.89 -25.69 -7.96
N ILE A 140 7.14 -25.67 -6.86
CA ILE A 140 7.14 -26.74 -5.85
C ILE A 140 6.55 -28.01 -6.44
N GLU A 141 5.44 -27.94 -7.16
CA GLU A 141 4.81 -29.10 -7.82
C GLU A 141 5.79 -29.81 -8.77
N ASN A 142 6.50 -29.05 -9.61
CA ASN A 142 7.51 -29.60 -10.51
C ASN A 142 8.66 -30.30 -9.75
N ARG A 143 9.11 -29.70 -8.64
CA ARG A 143 10.16 -30.29 -7.80
C ARG A 143 9.68 -31.58 -7.14
N VAL A 144 8.45 -31.61 -6.62
CA VAL A 144 7.84 -32.79 -6.02
C VAL A 144 7.73 -33.92 -7.05
N GLN A 145 7.27 -33.61 -8.25
CA GLN A 145 7.15 -34.59 -9.33
C GLN A 145 8.52 -35.18 -9.70
N PHE A 146 9.53 -34.33 -9.90
CA PHE A 146 10.89 -34.77 -10.20
C PHE A 146 11.44 -35.69 -9.09
N LEU A 147 11.37 -35.25 -7.83
CA LEU A 147 11.88 -36.02 -6.69
C LEU A 147 11.16 -37.35 -6.53
N SER A 148 9.84 -37.39 -6.74
CA SER A 148 9.05 -38.62 -6.70
C SER A 148 9.50 -39.62 -7.77
N THR A 149 9.66 -39.16 -9.02
CA THR A 149 10.13 -40.00 -10.13
C THR A 149 11.53 -40.53 -9.87
N VAL A 150 12.49 -39.67 -9.51
CA VAL A 150 13.88 -40.08 -9.26
C VAL A 150 13.97 -41.05 -8.08
N THR A 151 13.24 -40.79 -7.00
CA THR A 151 13.24 -41.65 -5.80
C THR A 151 12.76 -43.07 -6.13
N LYS A 152 11.70 -43.20 -6.93
CA LYS A 152 11.18 -44.51 -7.35
C LYS A 152 12.19 -45.29 -8.19
N GLU A 153 12.89 -44.64 -9.11
CA GLU A 153 13.91 -45.30 -9.93
C GLU A 153 15.12 -45.73 -9.09
N ILE A 154 15.58 -44.87 -8.16
CA ILE A 154 16.66 -45.24 -7.23
C ILE A 154 16.27 -46.44 -6.38
N GLN A 155 15.05 -46.46 -5.83
CA GLN A 155 14.53 -47.60 -5.06
C GLN A 155 14.52 -48.88 -5.90
N ARG A 156 14.03 -48.82 -7.14
CA ARG A 156 14.01 -49.97 -8.05
C ARG A 156 15.41 -50.53 -8.34
N VAL A 157 16.39 -49.66 -8.57
CA VAL A 157 17.79 -50.07 -8.77
C VAL A 157 18.35 -50.71 -7.50
N SER A 158 18.10 -50.10 -6.33
CA SER A 158 18.53 -50.62 -5.03
C SER A 158 17.97 -52.01 -4.75
N ASP A 159 16.68 -52.23 -4.98
CA ASP A 159 16.01 -53.52 -4.77
C ASP A 159 16.55 -54.61 -5.71
N THR A 160 16.80 -54.24 -6.98
CA THR A 160 17.42 -55.12 -7.97
C THR A 160 18.82 -55.54 -7.54
N MET A 161 19.64 -54.59 -7.08
CA MET A 161 20.99 -54.88 -6.57
C MET A 161 20.94 -55.80 -5.34
N ALA A 162 20.07 -55.52 -4.36
CA ALA A 162 19.91 -56.35 -3.17
C ALA A 162 19.53 -57.81 -3.52
N THR A 163 18.67 -57.97 -4.52
CA THR A 163 18.28 -59.29 -5.04
C THR A 163 19.46 -60.03 -5.68
N LEU A 164 20.25 -59.35 -6.51
CA LEU A 164 21.45 -59.93 -7.15
C LEU A 164 22.49 -60.37 -6.12
N TYR A 165 22.79 -59.54 -5.12
CA TYR A 165 23.72 -59.90 -4.05
C TYR A 165 23.25 -61.14 -3.27
N SER A 166 21.96 -61.21 -2.97
CA SER A 166 21.38 -62.36 -2.25
C SER A 166 21.42 -63.65 -3.07
N ALA A 167 21.34 -63.55 -4.40
CA ALA A 167 21.45 -64.69 -5.31
C ALA A 167 22.89 -65.17 -5.49
N ALA A 168 23.88 -64.28 -5.46
CA ALA A 168 25.30 -64.63 -5.61
C ALA A 168 25.95 -65.27 -4.37
N GLN A 169 25.27 -65.25 -3.21
CA GLN A 169 25.74 -65.85 -1.96
C GLN A 169 25.12 -67.24 -1.68
N LYS A 170 24.28 -67.76 -2.59
CA LYS A 170 23.71 -69.11 -2.55
C LYS A 170 24.47 -70.03 -3.50
#